data_AF-A0A933NLP6-F1
#
_entry.id   AF-A0A933NLP6-F1
#
_cell.length_a   1.000
_cell.length_b   1.000
_cell.length_c   1.000
_cell.angle_alpha   90.00
_cell.angle_beta   90.00
_cell.angle_gamma   90.00
#
_symmetry.space_group_name_H-M   'P 1'
#
loop_
_entity.id
_entity.type
_entity.pdbx_description
1 polymer ?
#
loop_
_entity_poly.entity_id
_entity_poly.type
_entity_poly.pdbx_seq_one_letter_code
_entity_poly.pdbx_strand_id
1 'polypeptide(L)'
;MKTRAARAALWIALIATTAVDFGCKAEDAQKVQQALGVAQQVTQMATSLQRGGNQTGPAAPLNTFNGNGSALTNGSPTLTRDDQTAANGANRNGPAAPDTSGGTTTSAKGKQIADVAGTYVNRDFQYDPATNGGRKGCAQVVSTILQEAGAMSGVRLGVLDVLSDLRGRGWGDVQPPPWADGDVVTWATYDRDGDGSIDPDTHIGIVRIIDGVPYAVNNSSSQRMPVQRELASLPWRTSHVLRQS
;
A
#
# COMPACT_ATOMS: atom_id res chain seq x y z
N MET A 1 -13.03 21.95 -20.14
CA MET A 1 -12.35 20.69 -19.75
C MET A 1 -13.27 19.64 -19.08
N LYS A 2 -14.51 19.97 -18.66
CA LYS A 2 -15.42 19.07 -17.91
C LYS A 2 -16.17 18.00 -18.73
N THR A 3 -16.03 17.95 -20.04
CA THR A 3 -16.86 17.09 -20.93
C THR A 3 -16.13 15.92 -21.57
N ARG A 4 -14.81 15.81 -21.41
CA ARG A 4 -14.03 14.73 -22.06
C ARG A 4 -13.89 13.47 -21.18
N ALA A 5 -13.71 13.63 -19.87
CA ALA A 5 -13.60 12.49 -18.94
C ALA A 5 -14.94 11.73 -18.78
N ALA A 6 -16.06 12.44 -18.67
CA ALA A 6 -17.38 11.82 -18.55
C ALA A 6 -17.81 11.08 -19.83
N ARG A 7 -17.40 11.55 -21.01
CA ARG A 7 -17.68 10.88 -22.29
C ARG A 7 -16.81 9.65 -22.50
N ALA A 8 -15.58 9.62 -21.98
CA ALA A 8 -14.73 8.43 -22.02
C ALA A 8 -15.26 7.30 -21.13
N ALA A 9 -15.75 7.63 -19.92
CA ALA A 9 -16.36 6.65 -19.02
C ALA A 9 -17.65 6.04 -19.58
N LEU A 10 -18.47 6.86 -20.26
CA LEU A 10 -19.71 6.39 -20.90
C LEU A 10 -19.43 5.49 -22.13
N TRP A 11 -18.34 5.75 -22.86
CA TRP A 11 -17.92 4.90 -23.99
C TRP A 11 -17.36 3.55 -23.54
N ILE A 12 -16.61 3.49 -22.43
CA ILE A 12 -16.10 2.23 -21.87
C ILE A 12 -17.25 1.37 -21.32
N ALA A 13 -18.23 2.00 -20.66
CA ALA A 13 -19.43 1.29 -20.18
C ALA A 13 -20.29 0.73 -21.32
N LEU A 14 -20.38 1.43 -22.46
CA LEU A 14 -21.17 0.96 -23.61
C LEU A 14 -20.51 -0.22 -24.35
N ILE A 15 -19.18 -0.33 -24.32
CA ILE A 15 -18.44 -1.47 -24.90
C ILE A 15 -18.54 -2.72 -24.02
N ALA A 16 -18.64 -2.55 -22.69
CA ALA A 16 -18.76 -3.67 -21.77
C ALA A 16 -20.12 -4.39 -21.86
N THR A 17 -21.20 -3.69 -22.25
CA THR A 17 -22.55 -4.27 -22.32
C THR A 17 -22.81 -5.07 -23.61
N THR A 18 -22.03 -4.89 -24.67
CA THR A 18 -22.22 -5.61 -25.95
C THR A 18 -21.41 -6.91 -26.07
N ALA A 19 -20.54 -7.23 -25.11
CA ALA A 19 -19.70 -8.42 -25.15
C ALA A 19 -20.34 -9.68 -24.53
N VAL A 20 -21.55 -9.58 -23.97
CA VAL A 20 -22.18 -10.69 -23.22
C VAL A 20 -22.85 -11.73 -24.14
N ASP A 21 -23.01 -11.47 -25.45
CA ASP A 21 -23.71 -12.36 -26.39
C ASP A 21 -22.81 -13.23 -27.30
N PHE A 22 -21.48 -13.22 -27.14
CA PHE A 22 -20.55 -13.96 -28.03
C PHE A 22 -19.70 -15.05 -27.35
N GLY A 23 -20.24 -15.76 -26.35
CA GLY A 23 -19.71 -17.07 -25.94
C GLY A 23 -18.27 -17.09 -25.39
N CYS A 24 -17.88 -16.08 -24.60
CA CYS A 24 -16.56 -16.04 -23.95
C CYS A 24 -16.48 -16.95 -22.71
N LYS A 25 -15.30 -17.58 -22.53
CA LYS A 25 -14.95 -18.48 -21.41
C LYS A 25 -14.88 -17.70 -20.08
N ALA A 26 -15.06 -18.40 -18.96
CA ALA A 26 -15.12 -17.84 -17.60
C ALA A 26 -13.95 -16.89 -17.19
N GLU A 27 -12.80 -17.00 -17.85
CA GLU A 27 -11.63 -16.13 -17.65
C GLU A 27 -11.86 -14.68 -18.11
N ASP A 28 -12.76 -14.44 -19.07
CA ASP A 28 -13.09 -13.09 -19.52
C ASP A 28 -14.10 -12.39 -18.60
N ALA A 29 -14.94 -13.16 -17.89
CA ALA A 29 -15.83 -12.61 -16.86
C ALA A 29 -15.04 -12.04 -15.66
N GLN A 30 -13.92 -12.65 -15.29
CA GLN A 30 -13.02 -12.11 -14.25
C GLN A 30 -12.35 -10.81 -14.66
N LYS A 31 -11.93 -10.68 -15.93
CA LYS A 31 -11.36 -9.43 -16.46
C LYS A 31 -12.40 -8.31 -16.48
N VAL A 32 -13.65 -8.61 -16.83
CA VAL A 32 -14.76 -7.63 -16.80
C VAL A 32 -15.11 -7.23 -15.36
N GLN A 33 -15.10 -8.16 -14.39
CA GLN A 33 -15.31 -7.84 -12.98
C GLN A 33 -14.16 -6.99 -12.39
N GLN A 34 -12.90 -7.27 -12.76
CA GLN A 34 -11.76 -6.43 -12.36
C GLN A 34 -11.87 -5.02 -12.95
N ALA A 35 -12.28 -4.89 -14.21
CA ALA A 35 -12.48 -3.59 -14.85
C ALA A 35 -13.64 -2.78 -14.23
N LEU A 36 -14.74 -3.44 -13.85
CA LEU A 36 -15.88 -2.82 -13.17
C LEU A 36 -15.53 -2.34 -11.76
N GLY A 37 -14.71 -3.10 -11.02
CA GLY A 37 -14.23 -2.70 -9.69
C GLY A 37 -13.36 -1.44 -9.72
N VAL A 38 -12.46 -1.34 -10.71
CA VAL A 38 -11.63 -0.15 -10.92
C VAL A 38 -12.49 1.06 -11.31
N ALA A 39 -13.51 0.87 -12.16
CA ALA A 39 -14.43 1.95 -12.54
C ALA A 39 -15.25 2.49 -11.35
N GLN A 40 -15.63 1.64 -10.40
CA GLN A 40 -16.32 2.06 -9.17
C GLN A 40 -15.39 2.85 -8.23
N GLN A 41 -14.13 2.44 -8.07
CA GLN A 41 -13.14 3.22 -7.30
C GLN A 41 -12.88 4.60 -7.91
N VAL A 42 -12.74 4.68 -9.24
CA VAL A 42 -12.55 5.98 -9.93
C VAL A 42 -13.77 6.89 -9.79
N THR A 43 -14.99 6.32 -9.77
CA THR A 43 -16.23 7.08 -9.55
C THR A 43 -16.33 7.62 -8.12
N GLN A 44 -15.93 6.83 -7.12
CA GLN A 44 -15.90 7.28 -5.72
C GLN A 44 -14.85 8.39 -5.51
N MET A 45 -13.70 8.31 -6.18
CA MET A 45 -12.68 9.37 -6.17
C MET A 45 -13.14 10.65 -6.90
N ALA A 46 -13.92 10.55 -7.97
CA ALA A 46 -14.48 11.73 -8.64
C ALA A 46 -15.53 12.45 -7.78
N THR A 47 -16.25 11.70 -6.93
CA THR A 47 -17.29 12.25 -6.03
C THR A 47 -16.67 12.96 -4.81
N SER A 48 -15.52 12.49 -4.31
CA SER A 48 -14.78 13.17 -3.23
C SER A 48 -14.11 14.46 -3.70
N LEU A 49 -13.63 14.50 -4.95
CA LEU A 49 -13.06 15.71 -5.57
C LEU A 49 -14.11 16.80 -5.85
N GLN A 50 -15.39 16.45 -6.01
CA GLN A 50 -16.47 17.43 -6.15
C GLN A 50 -16.88 18.09 -4.83
N ARG A 51 -16.58 17.48 -3.68
CA ARG A 51 -16.92 18.06 -2.35
C ARG A 51 -15.86 19.05 -1.83
N GLY A 52 -14.65 19.05 -2.41
CA GLY A 52 -13.52 19.86 -1.93
C GLY A 52 -13.29 21.21 -2.64
N GLY A 53 -14.13 21.59 -3.61
CA GLY A 53 -13.80 22.70 -4.53
C GLY A 53 -14.93 23.69 -4.78
N ASN A 54 -15.43 24.39 -3.74
CA ASN A 54 -16.02 25.72 -3.91
C ASN A 54 -16.25 26.40 -2.56
N GLN A 55 -15.46 27.43 -2.22
CA GLN A 55 -15.93 28.64 -1.51
C GLN A 55 -14.79 29.65 -1.34
N THR A 56 -14.78 30.67 -2.21
CA THR A 56 -14.10 31.95 -2.00
C THR A 56 -15.15 33.06 -1.93
N GLY A 57 -15.46 33.51 -0.70
CA GLY A 57 -15.99 34.82 -0.24
C GLY A 57 -17.42 35.26 -0.63
N PRO A 58 -18.03 36.27 0.04
CA PRO A 58 -17.64 37.01 1.27
C PRO A 58 -18.73 37.04 2.40
N ALA A 59 -18.34 37.61 3.55
CA ALA A 59 -19.15 38.08 4.69
C ALA A 59 -19.93 37.05 5.54
N ALA A 60 -19.45 36.88 6.78
CA ALA A 60 -20.17 36.26 7.88
C ALA A 60 -21.35 37.13 8.36
N PRO A 61 -22.40 36.50 8.91
CA PRO A 61 -23.06 37.03 10.10
C PRO A 61 -22.62 36.25 11.34
N LEU A 62 -22.29 37.02 12.38
CA LEU A 62 -22.08 36.60 13.76
C LEU A 62 -23.18 35.62 14.23
N ASN A 63 -22.78 34.56 14.93
CA ASN A 63 -23.58 34.04 16.03
C ASN A 63 -22.68 33.54 17.18
N THR A 64 -22.42 34.48 18.09
CA THR A 64 -22.61 34.37 19.54
C THR A 64 -22.18 33.07 20.23
N PHE A 65 -21.00 33.11 20.83
CA PHE A 65 -20.76 32.61 22.19
C PHE A 65 -19.70 33.51 22.84
N ASN A 66 -20.10 34.38 23.77
CA ASN A 66 -19.30 34.64 24.96
C ASN A 66 -20.16 35.25 26.08
N GLY A 67 -19.93 34.80 27.30
CA GLY A 67 -20.79 34.99 28.45
C GLY A 67 -20.75 36.38 29.09
N ASN A 68 -21.74 36.59 29.97
CA ASN A 68 -21.72 37.55 31.06
C ASN A 68 -20.36 37.49 31.80
N GLY A 69 -19.66 38.56 32.15
CA GLY A 69 -19.95 39.99 32.13
C GLY A 69 -19.23 40.63 33.34
N SER A 70 -18.50 41.72 33.09
CA SER A 70 -17.93 42.70 34.05
C SER A 70 -16.71 42.27 34.87
N ALA A 71 -15.63 43.05 35.06
CA ALA A 71 -15.38 44.48 34.84
C ALA A 71 -13.88 44.78 34.61
N LEU A 72 -13.62 45.99 34.11
CA LEU A 72 -12.34 46.66 33.79
C LEU A 72 -11.45 46.90 35.03
N THR A 73 -10.11 46.92 34.87
CA THR A 73 -9.23 48.12 35.02
C THR A 73 -7.73 47.77 34.86
N ASN A 74 -6.95 48.79 34.45
CA ASN A 74 -5.53 48.83 34.10
C ASN A 74 -4.55 48.65 35.30
N GLY A 75 -3.37 48.06 35.04
CA GLY A 75 -2.15 48.30 35.84
C GLY A 75 -1.23 47.07 36.00
N SER A 76 -0.03 47.10 35.38
CA SER A 76 1.13 46.29 35.79
C SER A 76 1.79 46.90 37.05
N PRO A 77 2.79 46.28 37.72
CA PRO A 77 3.21 44.86 37.79
C PRO A 77 3.43 44.38 39.25
N THR A 78 3.37 43.08 39.58
CA THR A 78 4.27 42.48 40.61
C THR A 78 4.32 40.96 40.58
N LEU A 79 5.54 40.44 40.75
CA LEU A 79 5.90 39.05 41.02
C LEU A 79 5.25 38.53 42.31
N THR A 80 4.70 37.32 42.30
CA THR A 80 4.90 36.35 43.40
C THR A 80 4.57 34.92 42.95
N ARG A 81 5.27 34.03 43.63
CA ARG A 81 5.56 32.62 43.37
C ARG A 81 4.49 31.73 44.00
N ASP A 82 4.66 30.43 43.74
CA ASP A 82 4.16 29.27 44.49
C ASP A 82 2.78 28.75 44.05
N ASP A 83 2.54 27.45 44.01
CA ASP A 83 3.36 26.28 43.69
C ASP A 83 2.32 25.18 43.40
N GLN A 84 2.77 24.13 42.75
CA GLN A 84 2.05 22.94 42.33
C GLN A 84 0.98 22.41 43.31
N THR A 85 -0.21 22.03 42.81
CA THR A 85 -0.83 20.75 43.21
C THR A 85 -1.89 20.22 42.23
N ALA A 86 -1.60 19.02 41.71
CA ALA A 86 -2.50 17.91 41.35
C ALA A 86 -3.59 18.09 40.27
N ALA A 87 -3.24 17.63 39.06
CA ALA A 87 -4.17 17.08 38.10
C ALA A 87 -4.77 15.75 38.62
N ASN A 88 -6.09 15.60 38.55
CA ASN A 88 -6.75 14.29 38.66
C ASN A 88 -7.87 14.22 37.60
N GLY A 89 -7.50 13.73 36.41
CA GLY A 89 -8.38 13.53 35.26
C GLY A 89 -9.21 12.27 35.43
N ALA A 90 -10.53 12.43 35.37
CA ALA A 90 -11.51 11.38 35.56
C ALA A 90 -11.50 10.33 34.42
N ASN A 91 -11.44 9.08 34.86
CA ASN A 91 -11.82 7.83 34.20
C ASN A 91 -13.14 7.93 33.40
N ARG A 92 -13.11 7.54 32.12
CA ARG A 92 -14.26 6.96 31.39
C ARG A 92 -13.78 5.86 30.44
N ASN A 93 -13.76 4.63 30.96
CA ASN A 93 -13.88 3.41 30.16
C ASN A 93 -15.24 3.39 29.44
N GLY A 94 -15.22 3.36 28.11
CA GLY A 94 -16.35 2.96 27.27
C GLY A 94 -15.79 2.17 26.07
N PRO A 95 -16.33 0.99 25.73
CA PRO A 95 -15.83 0.21 24.61
C PRO A 95 -16.11 0.96 23.30
N ALA A 96 -15.04 1.32 22.58
CA ALA A 96 -15.15 1.92 21.26
C ALA A 96 -15.77 0.91 20.30
N ALA A 97 -16.80 1.35 19.56
CA ALA A 97 -17.42 0.58 18.50
C ALA A 97 -16.37 0.19 17.43
N PRO A 98 -16.49 -0.99 16.79
CA PRO A 98 -15.60 -1.34 15.69
C PRO A 98 -15.91 -0.44 14.50
N ASP A 99 -15.02 0.52 14.23
CA ASP A 99 -15.01 1.27 12.99
C ASP A 99 -14.75 0.29 11.84
N THR A 100 -15.81 -0.08 11.15
CA THR A 100 -15.75 -0.95 9.96
C THR A 100 -15.51 -0.06 8.74
N SER A 101 -14.36 0.61 8.73
CA SER A 101 -13.80 1.26 7.56
C SER A 101 -12.81 0.28 6.94
N GLY A 102 -13.15 -0.30 5.79
CA GLY A 102 -12.28 -1.17 4.98
C GLY A 102 -11.09 -0.42 4.36
N GLY A 103 -10.28 0.23 5.20
CA GLY A 103 -9.06 0.91 4.83
C GLY A 103 -7.88 -0.05 4.89
N THR A 104 -7.05 0.00 3.85
CA THR A 104 -5.74 -0.61 3.76
C THR A 104 -4.97 -0.45 5.07
N THR A 105 -4.95 -1.50 5.89
CA THR A 105 -4.27 -1.46 7.19
C THR A 105 -2.82 -1.87 6.97
N THR A 106 -2.04 -0.93 6.42
CA THR A 106 -0.58 -1.01 6.50
C THR A 106 -0.19 -1.00 7.98
N SER A 107 0.45 -2.07 8.45
CA SER A 107 1.03 -2.09 9.79
C SER A 107 2.25 -1.16 9.86
N ALA A 108 2.60 -0.69 11.06
CA ALA A 108 3.81 0.13 11.25
C ALA A 108 5.08 -0.58 10.72
N LYS A 109 5.13 -1.90 10.91
CA LYS A 109 6.21 -2.73 10.39
C LYS A 109 6.16 -2.86 8.86
N GLY A 110 4.98 -3.05 8.27
CA GLY A 110 4.80 -3.03 6.82
C GLY A 110 5.30 -1.74 6.19
N LYS A 111 4.96 -0.58 6.79
CA LYS A 111 5.45 0.73 6.36
C LYS A 111 6.98 0.84 6.46
N GLN A 112 7.57 0.38 7.56
CA GLN A 112 9.03 0.37 7.73
C GLN A 112 9.71 -0.45 6.61
N ILE A 113 9.19 -1.63 6.29
CA ILE A 113 9.71 -2.49 5.23
C ILE A 113 9.64 -1.78 3.88
N ALA A 114 8.50 -1.16 3.56
CA ALA A 114 8.32 -0.40 2.31
C ALA A 114 9.24 0.82 2.21
N ASP A 115 9.53 1.49 3.33
CA ASP A 115 10.46 2.62 3.36
C ASP A 115 11.90 2.18 3.11
N VAL A 116 12.36 1.11 3.77
CA VAL A 116 13.67 0.52 3.49
C VAL A 116 13.75 0.07 2.04
N ALA A 117 12.74 -0.63 1.53
CA ALA A 117 12.68 -1.06 0.12
C ALA A 117 12.83 0.11 -0.86
N GLY A 118 12.25 1.27 -0.55
CA GLY A 118 12.37 2.48 -1.37
C GLY A 118 13.81 2.97 -1.54
N THR A 119 14.68 2.72 -0.57
CA THR A 119 16.10 3.13 -0.62
C THR A 119 16.94 2.26 -1.55
N TYR A 120 16.44 1.09 -1.96
CA TYR A 120 17.13 0.15 -2.85
C TYR A 120 16.83 0.38 -4.33
N VAL A 121 15.79 1.14 -4.66
CA VAL A 121 15.37 1.34 -6.05
C VAL A 121 16.49 2.00 -6.85
N ASN A 122 16.89 1.34 -7.95
CA ASN A 122 17.97 1.76 -8.85
C ASN A 122 19.34 1.94 -8.15
N ARG A 123 19.55 1.27 -7.01
CA ARG A 123 20.80 1.32 -6.26
C ARG A 123 21.76 0.23 -6.74
N ASP A 124 23.06 0.54 -6.74
CA ASP A 124 24.10 -0.48 -6.87
C ASP A 124 24.00 -1.48 -5.71
N PHE A 125 23.92 -2.76 -6.02
CA PHE A 125 23.74 -3.81 -5.04
C PHE A 125 24.89 -4.81 -5.12
N GLN A 126 25.48 -5.13 -3.95
CA GLN A 126 26.55 -6.11 -3.85
C GLN A 126 25.97 -7.53 -3.82
N TYR A 127 25.93 -8.15 -5.00
CA TYR A 127 25.44 -9.51 -5.14
C TYR A 127 26.43 -10.55 -4.63
N ASP A 128 25.89 -11.58 -3.98
CA ASP A 128 26.65 -12.76 -3.64
C ASP A 128 27.08 -13.49 -4.93
N PRO A 129 28.33 -13.99 -5.03
CA PRO A 129 28.79 -14.73 -6.20
C PRO A 129 27.87 -15.88 -6.62
N ALA A 130 27.21 -16.56 -5.67
CA ALA A 130 26.27 -17.64 -5.94
C ALA A 130 25.02 -17.19 -6.72
N THR A 131 24.72 -15.89 -6.75
CA THR A 131 23.62 -15.33 -7.55
C THR A 131 24.00 -15.05 -9.01
N ASN A 132 25.21 -15.41 -9.43
CA ASN A 132 25.74 -15.17 -10.77
C ASN A 132 25.68 -13.67 -11.13
N GLY A 133 26.25 -12.84 -10.24
CA GLY A 133 26.27 -11.38 -10.37
C GLY A 133 24.89 -10.75 -10.43
N GLY A 134 23.92 -11.27 -9.66
CA GLY A 134 22.56 -10.72 -9.59
C GLY A 134 21.56 -11.28 -10.60
N ARG A 135 21.97 -12.20 -11.49
CA ARG A 135 21.02 -12.91 -12.38
C ARG A 135 19.99 -13.73 -11.59
N LYS A 136 20.37 -14.24 -10.43
CA LYS A 136 19.51 -14.97 -9.47
C LYS A 136 19.36 -14.21 -8.15
N GLY A 137 19.48 -12.89 -8.18
CA GLY A 137 19.61 -12.05 -6.97
C GLY A 137 18.29 -11.59 -6.33
N CYS A 138 17.12 -12.01 -6.81
CA CYS A 138 15.83 -11.51 -6.32
C CYS A 138 15.59 -11.80 -4.84
N ALA A 139 15.85 -13.03 -4.40
CA ALA A 139 15.76 -13.40 -2.99
C ALA A 139 16.81 -12.69 -2.13
N GLN A 140 18.03 -12.50 -2.65
CA GLN A 140 19.07 -11.77 -1.94
C GLN A 140 18.63 -10.33 -1.67
N VAL A 141 18.18 -9.60 -2.70
CA VAL A 141 17.71 -8.22 -2.57
C VAL A 141 16.56 -8.12 -1.57
N VAL A 142 15.53 -8.96 -1.71
CA VAL A 142 14.36 -8.92 -0.82
C VAL A 142 14.73 -9.28 0.61
N SER A 143 15.51 -10.34 0.83
CA SER A 143 15.90 -10.74 2.19
C SER A 143 16.87 -9.77 2.84
N THR A 144 17.74 -9.08 2.10
CA THR A 144 18.55 -7.97 2.62
C THR A 144 17.66 -6.82 3.09
N ILE A 145 16.67 -6.41 2.27
CA ILE A 145 15.71 -5.36 2.67
C ILE A 145 14.95 -5.77 3.93
N LEU A 146 14.45 -7.01 3.97
CA LEU A 146 13.71 -7.54 5.13
C LEU A 146 14.60 -7.65 6.37
N GLN A 147 15.88 -7.99 6.21
CA GLN A 147 16.84 -8.01 7.31
C GLN A 147 17.07 -6.61 7.87
N GLU A 148 17.32 -5.61 7.02
CA GLU A 148 17.54 -4.22 7.43
C GLU A 148 16.29 -3.59 8.08
N ALA A 149 15.09 -3.98 7.63
CA ALA A 149 13.84 -3.59 8.27
C ALA A 149 13.54 -4.35 9.59
N GLY A 150 14.41 -5.31 9.97
CA GLY A 150 14.26 -6.13 11.16
C GLY A 150 13.12 -7.17 11.07
N ALA A 151 12.68 -7.52 9.86
CA ALA A 151 11.69 -8.56 9.62
C ALA A 151 12.32 -9.96 9.52
N MET A 152 13.60 -10.04 9.16
CA MET A 152 14.39 -11.27 9.10
C MET A 152 15.71 -11.10 9.85
N SER A 153 16.32 -12.21 10.30
CA SER A 153 17.63 -12.16 10.97
C SER A 153 18.82 -12.37 10.02
N GLY A 154 18.58 -12.83 8.79
CA GLY A 154 19.63 -13.16 7.83
C GLY A 154 19.16 -13.09 6.39
N VAL A 155 20.13 -12.96 5.48
CA VAL A 155 19.92 -12.99 4.03
C VAL A 155 19.72 -14.42 3.56
N ARG A 156 18.80 -14.61 2.61
CA ARG A 156 18.52 -15.88 1.92
C ARG A 156 18.71 -15.69 0.42
N LEU A 157 19.26 -16.70 -0.24
CA LEU A 157 19.51 -16.65 -1.68
C LEU A 157 18.42 -17.35 -2.51
N GLY A 158 17.55 -18.15 -1.87
CA GLY A 158 16.39 -18.80 -2.49
C GLY A 158 15.06 -18.16 -2.11
N VAL A 159 14.12 -18.05 -3.06
CA VAL A 159 12.77 -17.51 -2.80
C VAL A 159 12.02 -18.38 -1.79
N LEU A 160 12.08 -19.71 -1.95
CA LEU A 160 11.44 -20.66 -1.03
C LEU A 160 12.00 -20.55 0.40
N ASP A 161 13.29 -20.28 0.54
CA ASP A 161 13.91 -20.07 1.86
C ASP A 161 13.38 -18.81 2.53
N VAL A 162 13.18 -17.72 1.77
CA VAL A 162 12.55 -16.49 2.28
C VAL A 162 11.13 -16.78 2.75
N LEU A 163 10.32 -17.45 1.93
CA LEU A 163 8.95 -17.80 2.30
C LEU A 163 8.90 -18.67 3.56
N SER A 164 9.77 -19.68 3.66
CA SER A 164 9.85 -20.55 4.82
C SER A 164 10.24 -19.79 6.09
N ASP A 165 11.21 -18.87 6.02
CA ASP A 165 11.66 -18.07 7.17
C ASP A 165 10.56 -17.10 7.62
N LEU A 166 9.89 -16.42 6.69
CA LEU A 166 8.78 -15.52 6.99
C LEU A 166 7.60 -16.25 7.64
N ARG A 167 7.17 -17.40 7.08
CA ARG A 167 6.12 -18.23 7.69
C ARG A 167 6.52 -18.74 9.07
N GLY A 168 7.78 -19.14 9.25
CA GLY A 168 8.32 -19.52 10.56
C GLY A 168 8.29 -18.39 11.61
N ARG A 169 8.19 -17.14 11.16
CA ARG A 169 8.04 -15.94 12.00
C ARG A 169 6.60 -15.46 12.16
N GLY A 170 5.63 -16.26 11.70
CA GLY A 170 4.20 -15.95 11.83
C GLY A 170 3.65 -15.02 10.75
N TRP A 171 4.36 -14.81 9.64
CA TRP A 171 3.76 -14.14 8.48
C TRP A 171 2.67 -15.02 7.88
N GLY A 172 1.52 -14.40 7.57
CA GLY A 172 0.36 -15.09 7.01
C GLY A 172 0.22 -14.84 5.52
N ASP A 173 -0.24 -15.85 4.79
CA ASP A 173 -0.72 -15.69 3.42
C ASP A 173 -1.98 -14.82 3.41
N VAL A 174 -2.04 -13.85 2.51
CA VAL A 174 -3.19 -12.96 2.29
C VAL A 174 -3.59 -12.94 0.83
N GLN A 175 -4.86 -12.62 0.56
CA GLN A 175 -5.38 -12.51 -0.80
C GLN A 175 -5.63 -11.03 -1.13
N PRO A 176 -4.75 -10.37 -1.90
CA PRO A 176 -5.03 -9.04 -2.41
C PRO A 176 -6.02 -9.09 -3.60
N PRO A 177 -6.70 -7.96 -3.89
CA PRO A 177 -6.70 -6.72 -3.12
C PRO A 177 -7.50 -6.81 -1.79
N PRO A 178 -7.19 -5.97 -0.78
CA PRO A 178 -6.26 -4.83 -0.83
C PRO A 178 -4.78 -5.23 -0.62
N TRP A 179 -3.91 -4.60 -1.40
CA TRP A 179 -2.46 -4.59 -1.19
C TRP A 179 -2.08 -3.65 -0.04
N ALA A 180 -1.03 -3.97 0.70
CA ALA A 180 -0.50 -3.12 1.77
C ALA A 180 1.03 -2.94 1.62
N ASP A 181 1.56 -1.88 2.24
CA ASP A 181 3.01 -1.68 2.31
C ASP A 181 3.67 -2.84 3.06
N GLY A 182 4.79 -3.31 2.52
CA GLY A 182 5.59 -4.36 3.14
C GLY A 182 5.07 -5.78 2.88
N ASP A 183 3.98 -5.95 2.12
CA ASP A 183 3.61 -7.27 1.61
C ASP A 183 4.78 -7.87 0.82
N VAL A 184 5.10 -9.13 1.07
CA VAL A 184 6.08 -9.87 0.30
C VAL A 184 5.32 -10.71 -0.71
N VAL A 185 5.53 -10.43 -1.99
CA VAL A 185 4.83 -11.07 -3.11
C VAL A 185 5.81 -11.95 -3.88
N THR A 186 5.35 -13.12 -4.27
CA THR A 186 6.08 -14.01 -5.18
C THR A 186 5.32 -14.23 -6.48
N TRP A 187 6.06 -14.59 -7.52
CA TRP A 187 5.50 -14.85 -8.84
C TRP A 187 6.08 -16.10 -9.48
N ALA A 188 5.31 -16.62 -10.42
CA ALA A 188 5.71 -17.64 -11.39
C ALA A 188 6.26 -16.95 -12.65
N THR A 189 7.55 -17.14 -12.94
CA THR A 189 8.27 -16.39 -13.99
C THR A 189 9.12 -17.24 -14.94
N TYR A 190 9.55 -18.44 -14.51
CA TYR A 190 10.25 -19.38 -15.39
C TYR A 190 9.98 -20.83 -14.97
N ASP A 191 10.22 -21.74 -15.90
CA ASP A 191 10.27 -23.18 -15.68
C ASP A 191 11.64 -23.54 -15.07
N ARG A 192 11.64 -23.92 -13.80
CA ARG A 192 12.84 -24.18 -13.00
C ARG A 192 13.30 -25.63 -13.13
N ASP A 193 12.38 -26.58 -13.29
CA ASP A 193 12.68 -28.01 -13.35
C ASP A 193 12.76 -28.57 -14.79
N GLY A 194 12.32 -27.80 -15.77
CA GLY A 194 12.38 -28.12 -17.19
C GLY A 194 11.23 -29.01 -17.65
N ASP A 195 10.12 -29.08 -16.91
CA ASP A 195 8.97 -29.92 -17.22
C ASP A 195 8.01 -29.32 -18.26
N GLY A 196 8.27 -28.09 -18.70
CA GLY A 196 7.45 -27.33 -19.65
C GLY A 196 6.40 -26.43 -18.98
N SER A 197 6.36 -26.36 -17.66
CA SER A 197 5.41 -25.54 -16.88
C SER A 197 6.14 -24.44 -16.12
N ILE A 198 5.51 -23.26 -16.03
CA ILE A 198 6.07 -22.17 -15.21
C ILE A 198 5.80 -22.47 -13.73
N ASP A 199 6.88 -22.73 -12.99
CA ASP A 199 6.89 -22.95 -11.55
C ASP A 199 6.38 -21.74 -10.75
N PRO A 200 5.68 -21.96 -9.62
CA PRO A 200 5.46 -20.91 -8.63
C PRO A 200 6.75 -20.52 -7.90
N ASP A 201 6.74 -19.34 -7.28
CA ASP A 201 7.80 -18.87 -6.37
C ASP A 201 9.20 -18.80 -7.00
N THR A 202 9.28 -18.44 -8.27
CA THR A 202 10.54 -18.27 -8.99
C THR A 202 11.05 -16.83 -8.99
N HIS A 203 10.20 -15.88 -8.58
CA HIS A 203 10.56 -14.47 -8.37
C HIS A 203 9.88 -13.89 -7.13
N ILE A 204 10.45 -12.84 -6.55
CA ILE A 204 9.99 -12.24 -5.29
C ILE A 204 10.19 -10.72 -5.28
N GLY A 205 9.32 -10.01 -4.59
CA GLY A 205 9.38 -8.56 -4.39
C GLY A 205 8.66 -8.10 -3.13
N ILE A 206 8.84 -6.82 -2.80
CA ILE A 206 8.21 -6.14 -1.67
C ILE A 206 7.28 -5.06 -2.20
N VAL A 207 6.04 -5.05 -1.71
CA VAL A 207 5.03 -4.07 -2.11
C VAL A 207 5.25 -2.74 -1.42
N ARG A 208 5.10 -1.66 -2.20
CA ARG A 208 5.03 -0.27 -1.78
C ARG A 208 3.77 0.36 -2.36
N ILE A 209 2.97 1.00 -1.52
CA ILE A 209 1.82 1.79 -1.95
C ILE A 209 2.27 3.22 -2.16
N ILE A 210 2.22 3.68 -3.41
CA ILE A 210 2.62 5.05 -3.80
C ILE A 210 1.39 5.71 -4.40
N ASP A 211 0.89 6.75 -3.73
CA ASP A 211 -0.32 7.48 -4.14
C ASP A 211 -1.53 6.55 -4.39
N GLY A 212 -1.67 5.50 -3.57
CA GLY A 212 -2.74 4.50 -3.67
C GLY A 212 -2.51 3.41 -4.73
N VAL A 213 -1.40 3.46 -5.47
CA VAL A 213 -1.05 2.49 -6.50
C VAL A 213 0.00 1.51 -5.96
N PRO A 214 -0.20 0.18 -6.12
CA PRO A 214 0.75 -0.81 -5.62
C PRO A 214 1.92 -1.00 -6.61
N TYR A 215 3.13 -0.79 -6.11
CA TYR A 215 4.40 -1.06 -6.79
C TYR A 215 5.15 -2.17 -6.07
N ALA A 216 5.96 -2.94 -6.79
CA ALA A 216 6.86 -3.93 -6.24
C ALA A 216 8.31 -3.49 -6.43
N VAL A 217 9.07 -3.46 -5.34
CA VAL A 217 10.53 -3.42 -5.37
C VAL A 217 11.05 -4.85 -5.47
N ASN A 218 11.79 -5.15 -6.53
CA ASN A 218 12.36 -6.48 -6.78
C ASN A 218 13.67 -6.36 -7.56
N ASN A 219 14.43 -7.44 -7.66
CA ASN A 219 15.61 -7.47 -8.53
C ASN A 219 15.20 -7.67 -10.00
N SER A 220 15.72 -6.83 -10.89
CA SER A 220 15.69 -7.12 -12.32
C SER A 220 16.87 -8.01 -12.69
N SER A 221 16.66 -9.28 -13.02
CA SER A 221 17.76 -10.20 -13.38
C SER A 221 18.53 -9.79 -14.64
N SER A 222 17.90 -9.05 -15.56
CA SER A 222 18.54 -8.54 -16.77
C SER A 222 19.39 -7.30 -16.51
N GLN A 223 18.87 -6.37 -15.70
CA GLN A 223 19.59 -5.15 -15.32
C GLN A 223 20.57 -5.38 -14.16
N ARG A 224 20.40 -6.49 -13.43
CA ARG A 224 21.19 -6.89 -12.24
C ARG A 224 21.19 -5.78 -11.19
N MET A 225 20.00 -5.26 -10.89
CA MET A 225 19.81 -4.23 -9.88
C MET A 225 18.37 -4.27 -9.33
N PRO A 226 18.12 -3.77 -8.11
CA PRO A 226 16.77 -3.57 -7.62
C PRO A 226 16.05 -2.48 -8.41
N VAL A 227 14.82 -2.75 -8.80
CA VAL A 227 13.94 -1.87 -9.57
C VAL A 227 12.59 -1.79 -8.90
N GLN A 228 11.85 -0.72 -9.21
CA GLN A 228 10.45 -0.59 -8.84
C GLN A 228 9.57 -0.71 -10.08
N ARG A 229 8.52 -1.53 -10.02
CA ARG A 229 7.52 -1.67 -11.09
C ARG A 229 6.12 -1.71 -10.53
N GLU A 230 5.17 -1.09 -11.22
CA GLU A 230 3.76 -1.17 -10.86
C GLU A 230 3.28 -2.62 -10.97
N LEU A 231 2.58 -3.15 -9.95
CA LEU A 231 2.18 -4.56 -9.96
C LEU A 231 1.28 -4.90 -11.15
N ALA A 232 0.37 -4.00 -11.52
CA ALA A 232 -0.54 -4.18 -12.64
C ALA A 232 0.17 -4.26 -14.01
N SER A 233 1.41 -3.79 -14.09
CA SER A 233 2.22 -3.83 -15.33
C SER A 233 3.05 -5.11 -15.48
N LEU A 234 3.14 -5.94 -14.44
CA LEU A 234 3.93 -7.17 -14.47
C LEU A 234 3.12 -8.29 -15.15
N PRO A 235 3.65 -8.95 -16.20
CA PRO A 235 2.95 -10.02 -16.90
C PRO A 235 3.03 -11.37 -16.16
N TRP A 236 3.29 -11.36 -14.86
CA TRP A 236 3.60 -12.56 -14.08
C TRP A 236 2.43 -12.96 -13.20
N ARG A 237 2.22 -14.27 -13.08
CA ARG A 237 1.19 -14.82 -12.20
C ARG A 237 1.68 -14.79 -10.76
N THR A 238 0.98 -14.09 -9.88
CA THR A 238 1.24 -14.12 -8.43
C THR A 238 1.08 -15.54 -7.88
N SER A 239 2.03 -15.98 -7.07
CA SER A 239 2.02 -17.28 -6.40
C SER A 239 1.53 -17.12 -4.96
N HIS A 240 2.26 -16.32 -4.16
CA HIS A 240 1.92 -16.02 -2.77
C HIS A 240 2.04 -14.54 -2.46
N VAL A 241 1.30 -14.10 -1.46
CA VAL A 241 1.45 -12.77 -0.83
C VAL A 241 1.46 -12.99 0.67
N LEU A 242 2.60 -12.73 1.30
CA LEU A 242 2.77 -12.82 2.74
C LEU A 242 2.68 -11.43 3.35
N ARG A 243 1.93 -11.31 4.45
CA ARG A 243 1.79 -10.10 5.24
C ARG A 243 2.14 -10.37 6.69
N GLN A 244 2.82 -9.41 7.31
CA GLN A 244 3.03 -9.39 8.74
C GLN A 244 1.78 -8.85 9.45
N SER A 245 1.16 -9.69 10.27
CA SER A 245 0.03 -9.34 11.15
C SER A 245 0.42 -8.36 12.25
#